data_AF-A0AAU2IZW8-F1
#
_entry.id   AF-A0AAU2IZW8-F1
#
_cell.length_a   1.000
_cell.length_b   1.000
_cell.length_c   1.000
_cell.angle_alpha   90.00
_cell.angle_beta   90.00
_cell.angle_gamma   90.00
#
_symmetry.space_group_name_H-M   'P 1'
#
loop_
_entity.id
_entity.type
_entity.pdbx_description
1 polymer ?
#
loop_
_entity_poly.entity_id
_entity_poly.type
_entity_poly.pdbx_seq_one_letter_code
_entity_poly.pdbx_strand_id
1 'polypeptide(L)'
;MTTPNELRLLPWSGPGDKPCYLSTDDPDGYMSRLADSIEAVQLVAAAELVEMASESLADEDAEPIELRRLGQALADALKDVLRVAVSRRHLLAAGESHRN
;
A
#
# COMPACT_ATOMS: atom_id res chain seq x y z
N MET A 1 -26.44 11.09 -1.93
CA MET A 1 -25.59 10.34 -0.97
C MET A 1 -24.62 9.53 -1.81
N THR A 2 -23.35 9.91 -1.82
CA THR A 2 -22.30 9.21 -2.58
C THR A 2 -22.17 7.80 -2.03
N THR A 3 -22.24 6.79 -2.90
CA THR A 3 -22.15 5.41 -2.43
C THR A 3 -20.71 5.11 -2.00
N PRO A 4 -20.47 4.38 -0.91
CA PRO A 4 -19.11 4.07 -0.44
C PRO A 4 -18.22 3.36 -1.47
N ASN A 5 -18.82 2.83 -2.55
CA ASN A 5 -18.12 2.14 -3.63
C ASN A 5 -17.37 3.09 -4.59
N GLU A 6 -17.54 4.42 -4.45
CA GLU A 6 -16.85 5.42 -5.30
C GLU A 6 -15.62 6.05 -4.64
N LEU A 7 -15.34 5.75 -3.37
CA LEU A 7 -14.23 6.34 -2.62
C LEU A 7 -12.97 5.47 -2.71
N ARG A 8 -11.90 6.01 -3.30
CA ARG A 8 -10.59 5.36 -3.35
C ARG A 8 -9.85 5.57 -2.03
N LEU A 9 -9.39 4.50 -1.39
CA LEU A 9 -8.44 4.60 -0.28
C LEU A 9 -7.07 5.05 -0.82
N LEU A 10 -6.51 6.14 -0.30
CA LEU A 10 -5.20 6.64 -0.70
C LEU A 10 -4.07 5.88 0.01
N PRO A 11 -2.85 5.75 -0.55
CA PRO A 11 -1.77 4.99 0.07
C PRO A 11 -1.11 5.69 1.29
N TRP A 12 -1.48 6.94 1.58
CA TRP A 12 -1.00 7.68 2.76
C TRP A 12 -2.12 7.89 3.79
N SER A 13 -1.73 8.01 5.06
CA SER A 13 -2.65 8.38 6.14
C SER A 13 -2.96 9.88 6.15
N GLY A 14 -4.17 10.22 6.58
CA GLY A 14 -4.55 11.57 6.92
C GLY A 14 -4.13 11.94 8.35
N PRO A 15 -4.55 13.12 8.85
CA PRO A 15 -4.22 13.57 10.20
C PRO A 15 -4.60 12.55 11.28
N GLY A 16 -3.67 12.28 12.20
CA GLY A 16 -3.88 11.33 13.30
C GLY A 16 -3.90 9.86 12.85
N ASP A 17 -3.15 9.53 11.78
CA ASP A 17 -3.02 8.18 11.22
C ASP A 17 -4.35 7.57 10.73
N LYS A 18 -5.32 8.43 10.39
CA LYS A 18 -6.63 7.98 9.93
C LYS A 18 -6.57 7.61 8.44
N PRO A 19 -7.34 6.59 7.99
CA PRO A 19 -7.51 6.32 6.56
C PRO A 19 -7.97 7.56 5.80
N CYS A 20 -7.37 7.81 4.64
CA CYS A 20 -7.69 8.95 3.78
C CYS A 20 -8.32 8.45 2.49
N TYR A 21 -9.46 9.04 2.10
CA TYR A 21 -10.23 8.63 0.94
C TYR A 21 -10.32 9.75 -0.08
N LEU A 22 -10.19 9.41 -1.35
CA LEU A 22 -10.40 10.28 -2.49
C LEU A 22 -11.77 10.01 -3.10
N SER A 23 -12.61 11.04 -3.16
CA SER A 23 -13.80 11.07 -4.00
C SER A 23 -13.40 11.69 -5.33
N THR A 24 -13.50 10.96 -6.44
CA THR A 24 -13.18 11.47 -7.78
C THR A 24 -14.09 10.82 -8.81
N ASP A 25 -14.60 11.63 -9.74
CA ASP A 25 -15.37 11.17 -10.90
C ASP A 25 -14.44 10.79 -12.06
N ASP A 26 -13.15 11.15 -11.96
CA ASP A 26 -12.09 10.80 -12.91
C ASP A 26 -11.10 9.83 -12.24
N PRO A 27 -11.10 8.53 -12.59
CA PRO A 27 -10.17 7.56 -12.05
C PRO A 27 -8.74 7.79 -12.50
N ASP A 28 -8.50 8.57 -13.56
CA ASP A 28 -7.18 8.92 -14.08
C ASP A 28 -6.74 10.34 -13.67
N GLY A 29 -7.49 10.99 -12.77
CA GLY A 29 -7.20 12.33 -12.28
C GLY A 29 -5.86 12.45 -11.56
N TYR A 30 -5.38 13.68 -11.35
CA TYR A 30 -4.06 13.96 -10.75
C TYR A 30 -3.83 13.20 -9.42
N MET A 31 -4.81 13.21 -8.52
CA MET A 31 -4.69 12.54 -7.22
C MET A 31 -4.67 11.01 -7.34
N SER A 32 -5.39 10.44 -8.32
CA SER A 32 -5.34 8.99 -8.60
C SER A 32 -3.98 8.58 -9.14
N ARG A 33 -3.40 9.34 -10.08
CA ARG A 33 -2.04 9.07 -10.59
C ARG A 33 -0.97 9.25 -9.52
N LEU A 34 -1.14 10.24 -8.63
CA LEU A 34 -0.27 10.39 -7.47
C LEU A 34 -0.37 9.16 -6.55
N ALA A 35 -1.58 8.70 -6.25
CA ALA A 35 -1.79 7.46 -5.50
C ALA A 35 -1.12 6.26 -6.20
N ASP A 36 -1.27 6.10 -7.51
CA ASP A 36 -0.63 5.02 -8.27
C ASP A 36 0.90 5.07 -8.17
N SER A 37 1.49 6.27 -8.26
CA SER A 37 2.94 6.45 -8.14
C SER A 37 3.47 6.08 -6.76
N ILE A 38 2.76 6.46 -5.69
CA ILE A 38 3.15 6.15 -4.31
C ILE A 38 2.97 4.66 -4.02
N GLU A 39 1.87 4.07 -4.47
CA GLU A 39 1.68 2.62 -4.39
C GLU A 39 2.82 1.86 -5.08
N ALA A 40 3.25 2.30 -6.28
CA ALA A 40 4.38 1.68 -6.98
C ALA A 40 5.69 1.79 -6.18
N VAL A 41 5.99 2.95 -5.59
CA VAL A 41 7.17 3.13 -4.74
C VAL A 41 7.12 2.23 -3.51
N GLN A 42 5.97 2.13 -2.84
CA GLN A 42 5.79 1.24 -1.68
C GLN A 42 6.01 -0.23 -2.04
N LEU A 43 5.51 -0.67 -3.21
CA LEU A 43 5.70 -2.05 -3.67
C LEU A 43 7.17 -2.36 -4.02
N VAL A 44 7.89 -1.41 -4.62
CA VAL A 44 9.32 -1.57 -4.88
C VAL A 44 10.11 -1.66 -3.58
N ALA A 45 9.86 -0.74 -2.63
CA ALA A 45 10.51 -0.76 -1.33
C ALA A 45 10.23 -2.05 -0.54
N ALA A 46 8.99 -2.56 -0.60
CA ALA A 46 8.63 -3.83 0.00
C ALA A 46 9.39 -5.01 -0.65
N ALA A 47 9.56 -5.01 -1.98
CA ALA A 47 10.32 -6.04 -2.67
C ALA A 47 11.81 -6.02 -2.24
N GLU A 48 12.42 -4.84 -2.19
CA GLU A 48 13.81 -4.67 -1.72
C GLU A 48 14.00 -5.17 -0.27
N LEU A 49 13.05 -4.88 0.62
CA LEU A 49 13.07 -5.37 2.00
C LEU A 49 12.93 -6.89 2.10
N VAL A 50 12.15 -7.51 1.22
CA VAL A 50 12.00 -8.97 1.17
C VAL A 50 13.30 -9.66 0.73
N GLU A 51 14.01 -9.09 -0.25
CA GLU A 51 15.33 -9.59 -0.67
C GLU A 51 16.33 -9.49 0.49
N MET A 52 16.43 -8.31 1.12
CA MET A 52 17.32 -8.10 2.28
C MET A 52 17.00 -9.06 3.44
N ALA A 53 15.72 -9.32 3.70
CA ALA A 53 15.29 -10.30 4.69
C ALA A 53 15.66 -11.72 4.33
N SER A 54 15.55 -12.09 3.05
CA SER A 54 15.93 -13.42 2.59
C SER A 54 17.43 -13.65 2.75
N GLU A 55 18.25 -12.65 2.43
CA GLU A 55 19.70 -12.68 2.64
C GLU A 55 20.05 -12.76 4.13
N SER A 56 19.44 -11.90 4.97
CA SER A 56 19.73 -11.86 6.41
C SER A 56 19.29 -13.12 7.16
N LEU A 57 18.23 -13.78 6.71
CA LEU A 57 17.77 -15.05 7.28
C LEU A 57 18.62 -16.26 6.86
N ALA A 58 19.37 -16.13 5.76
CA ALA A 58 20.31 -17.15 5.31
C ALA A 58 21.68 -17.04 6.03
N ASP A 59 21.97 -15.91 6.66
CA ASP A 59 23.18 -15.68 7.44
C ASP A 59 23.02 -16.20 8.89
N GLU A 60 23.72 -17.27 9.23
CA GLU A 60 23.69 -17.87 10.58
C GLU A 60 24.34 -16.97 11.65
N ASP A 61 25.17 -16.01 11.25
CA ASP A 61 25.87 -15.07 12.13
C ASP A 61 25.14 -13.71 12.25
N ALA A 62 23.94 -13.59 11.65
CA ALA A 62 23.18 -12.33 11.64
C ALA A 62 22.88 -11.82 13.07
N GLU A 63 23.15 -10.53 13.29
CA GLU A 63 22.99 -9.94 14.61
C GLU A 63 21.50 -9.85 15.01
N PRO A 64 21.09 -10.34 16.20
CA PRO A 64 19.68 -10.37 16.60
C PRO A 64 18.97 -9.00 16.61
N ILE A 65 19.72 -7.91 16.83
CA ILE A 65 19.15 -6.56 16.80
C ILE A 65 18.80 -6.12 15.38
N GLU A 66 19.64 -6.47 14.40
CA GLU A 66 19.41 -6.17 12.99
C GLU A 66 18.24 -7.00 12.45
N LEU A 67 18.15 -8.28 12.83
CA LEU A 67 16.97 -9.11 12.51
C LEU A 67 15.68 -8.53 13.09
N ARG A 68 15.72 -7.96 14.30
CA ARG A 68 14.55 -7.31 14.91
C ARG A 68 14.15 -6.03 14.16
N ARG A 69 15.13 -5.20 13.77
CA ARG A 69 14.89 -3.98 12.98
C ARG A 69 14.31 -4.32 11.61
N LEU A 70 14.86 -5.33 10.95
CA LEU A 70 14.38 -5.82 9.66
C LEU A 70 12.95 -6.38 9.78
N GLY A 71 12.66 -7.13 10.84
CA GLY A 71 11.30 -7.58 11.14
C GLY A 71 10.30 -6.44 11.35
N GLN A 72 10.71 -5.35 11.99
CA GLN A 72 9.88 -4.15 12.12
C GLN A 72 9.64 -3.47 10.77
N ALA A 73 10.69 -3.28 9.96
CA ALA A 73 10.59 -2.71 8.63
C ALA A 73 9.68 -3.53 7.71
N LEU A 74 9.79 -4.86 7.76
CA LEU A 74 8.89 -5.78 7.03
C LEU A 74 7.44 -5.65 7.48
N ALA A 75 7.19 -5.57 8.79
CA ALA A 75 5.84 -5.41 9.32
C ALA A 75 5.20 -4.10 8.85
N ASP A 76 5.98 -3.02 8.77
CA ASP A 76 5.51 -1.73 8.26
C ASP A 76 5.28 -1.77 6.75
N ALA A 77 6.21 -2.34 5.98
CA ALA A 77 6.03 -2.53 4.53
C ALA A 77 4.80 -3.41 4.21
N LEU A 78 4.52 -4.44 5.01
CA LEU A 78 3.32 -5.27 4.86
C LEU A 78 2.03 -4.48 5.12
N LYS A 79 2.01 -3.55 6.08
CA LYS A 79 0.84 -2.67 6.29
C LYS A 79 0.58 -1.80 5.06
N ASP A 80 1.64 -1.27 4.46
CA ASP A 80 1.57 -0.49 3.23
C ASP A 80 1.04 -1.34 2.06
N VAL A 81 1.60 -2.53 1.85
CA VAL A 81 1.14 -3.48 0.81
C VAL A 81 -0.33 -3.86 1.00
N LEU A 82 -0.77 -4.14 2.23
CA LEU A 82 -2.17 -4.42 2.54
C LEU A 82 -3.06 -3.22 2.20
N ARG A 83 -2.61 -2.00 2.49
CA ARG A 83 -3.32 -0.77 2.14
C ARG A 83 -3.46 -0.60 0.63
N VAL A 84 -2.40 -0.86 -0.14
CA VAL A 84 -2.43 -0.85 -1.61
C VAL A 84 -3.44 -1.89 -2.14
N ALA A 85 -3.41 -3.12 -1.61
CA ALA A 85 -4.32 -4.18 -2.03
C ALA A 85 -5.80 -3.82 -1.76
N VAL A 86 -6.08 -3.17 -0.63
CA VAL A 86 -7.43 -2.68 -0.29
C VAL A 86 -7.84 -1.54 -1.23
N SER A 87 -6.96 -0.56 -1.50
CA SER A 87 -7.17 0.52 -2.46
C SER A 87 -7.58 -0.03 -3.84
N ARG A 88 -6.82 -1.00 -4.36
CA ARG A 88 -7.05 -1.61 -5.67
C ARG A 88 -8.30 -2.48 -5.73
N ARG A 89 -8.62 -3.22 -4.67
CA ARG A 89 -9.85 -4.04 -4.62
C ARG A 89 -11.10 -3.18 -4.80
N HIS A 90 -11.17 -2.02 -4.14
CA HIS A 90 -12.31 -1.12 -4.26
C HIS A 90 -12.43 -0.54 -5.68
N LEU A 91 -11.29 -0.22 -6.32
CA LEU A 91 -11.28 0.25 -7.71
C LEU A 91 -11.82 -0.81 -8.69
N LEU A 92 -11.46 -2.07 -8.51
CA LEU A 92 -11.97 -3.18 -9.34
C LEU A 92 -13.48 -3.37 -9.15
N ALA A 93 -13.96 -3.37 -7.91
CA ALA A 93 -15.39 -3.49 -7.61
C ALA A 93 -16.22 -2.31 -8.16
N ALA A 94 -15.68 -1.09 -8.14
CA ALA A 94 -16.30 0.08 -8.73
C ALA A 94 -16.40 -0.02 -10.27
N GLY A 95 -15.32 -0.48 -10.92
CA GLY A 95 -15.27 -0.63 -12.38
C GLY A 95 -16.14 -1.77 -12.95
N GLU A 96 -16.47 -2.78 -12.14
CA GLU A 96 -17.47 -3.80 -12.50
C GLU A 96 -18.90 -3.27 -12.41
N SER A 97 -19.20 -2.43 -11.41
CA SER A 97 -20.54 -1.85 -11.22
C SER A 97 -20.93 -0.81 -12.29
N HIS A 98 -19.95 -0.20 -12.97
CA HIS A 98 -20.18 0.78 -14.04
C HIS A 98 -20.35 0.13 -15.44
N ARG A 99 -20.24 -1.20 -15.54
CA ARG A 99 -20.29 -1.95 -16.81
C ARG A 99 -21.60 -2.73 -17.04
N ASN A 100 -22.59 -2.55 -16.17
CA ASN A 100 -23.97 -3.06 -16.30
C ASN A 100 -24.95 -1.92 -16.57
#